data_AF-A0A497NGU6-F1
#
_entry.id   AF-A0A497NGU6-F1
#
_cell.length_a   1.000
_cell.length_b   1.000
_cell.length_c   1.000
_cell.angle_alpha   90.00
_cell.angle_beta   90.00
_cell.angle_gamma   90.00
#
_symmetry.space_group_name_H-M   'P 1'
#
loop_
_entity.id
_entity.type
_entity.pdbx_description
1 polymer ?
#
loop_
_entity_poly.entity_id
_entity_poly.type
_entity_poly.pdbx_seq_one_letter_code
_entity_poly.pdbx_strand_id
1 'polypeptide(L)' 'MKDIELCTTCEIPLYRDKRVDVFGCNSTFYTVHHVFSLLKFTSVPAEKELRADNVLLHEARREKNVTFHTQIIFHSFLGT' A
#
# COMPACT_ATOMS: atom_id res chain seq x y z
N MET A 1 -15.74 -15.18 -1.11
CA MET A 1 -14.32 -14.77 -1.05
C MET A 1 -13.90 -14.33 -2.45
N LYS A 2 -14.13 -13.05 -2.74
CA LYS A 2 -13.71 -12.29 -3.93
C LYS A 2 -13.78 -10.86 -3.38
N ASP A 3 -12.72 -10.14 -3.03
CA ASP A 3 -11.40 -10.07 -3.65
C ASP A 3 -10.36 -9.80 -2.55
N ILE A 4 -9.48 -10.77 -2.30
CA ILE A 4 -8.20 -10.53 -1.62
C ILE A 4 -7.18 -10.63 -2.75
N GLU A 5 -6.74 -9.46 -3.20
CA GLU A 5 -5.97 -9.28 -4.42
C GLU A 5 -4.50 -9.66 -4.21
N LEU A 6 -4.03 -10.71 -4.90
CA LEU A 6 -2.69 -11.27 -4.78
C LEU A 6 -1.71 -10.76 -5.85
N CYS A 7 -2.12 -9.81 -6.70
CA CYS A 7 -1.24 -9.17 -7.68
C CYS A 7 -1.59 -7.68 -7.84
N THR A 8 -0.94 -6.82 -7.05
CA THR A 8 -1.20 -5.38 -7.11
C THR A 8 -0.85 -4.80 -8.50
N THR A 9 0.17 -5.29 -9.19
CA THR A 9 0.49 -4.84 -10.56
C THR A 9 -0.59 -5.18 -11.59
N CYS A 10 -1.40 -6.21 -11.35
CA CYS A 10 -2.45 -6.66 -12.25
C CYS A 10 -3.73 -5.81 -12.10
N GLU A 11 -4.08 -5.45 -10.86
CA GLU A 11 -5.42 -4.92 -10.52
C GLU A 11 -5.43 -3.41 -10.26
N ILE A 12 -4.28 -2.79 -9.98
CA ILE A 12 -4.17 -1.34 -9.70
C ILE A 12 -4.85 -0.43 -10.73
N PRO A 13 -4.81 -0.69 -12.05
CA PRO A 13 -5.53 0.14 -13.01
C PRO A 13 -7.04 0.25 -12.73
N LEU A 14 -7.65 -0.76 -12.09
CA LEU A 14 -9.07 -0.76 -11.72
C LEU A 14 -9.38 0.17 -10.54
N TYR A 15 -8.36 0.52 -9.75
CA TYR A 15 -8.46 1.38 -8.57
C TYR A 15 -7.99 2.80 -8.81
N ARG A 16 -7.85 3.21 -10.09
CA ARG A 16 -7.54 4.59 -10.45
C ARG A 16 -8.52 5.54 -9.74
N ASP A 17 -7.97 6.55 -9.08
CA ASP A 17 -8.67 7.54 -8.25
C ASP A 17 -9.31 7.05 -6.94
N LYS A 18 -9.14 5.77 -6.57
CA LYS A 18 -9.62 5.23 -5.29
C LYS A 18 -8.56 5.33 -4.20
N ARG A 19 -9.02 5.18 -2.96
CA ARG A 19 -8.16 4.95 -1.79
C ARG A 19 -7.92 3.45 -1.67
N VAL A 20 -6.66 3.07 -1.49
CA VAL A 20 -6.25 1.66 -1.34
C VAL A 20 -5.36 1.54 -0.11
N ASP A 21 -5.61 0.51 0.68
CA ASP A 21 -4.74 0.15 1.80
C ASP A 21 -3.89 -1.05 1.37
N VAL A 22 -2.57 -0.95 1.51
CA VAL A 22 -1.64 -1.99 1.05
C VAL A 22 -0.85 -2.53 2.22
N PHE A 23 -0.96 -3.83 2.47
CA PHE A 23 -0.37 -4.50 3.63
C PHE A 23 0.87 -5.30 3.24
N GLY A 24 1.96 -5.19 4.01
CA GLY A 24 3.15 -6.03 3.84
C GLY A 24 4.49 -5.31 4.09
N CYS A 25 5.57 -5.85 3.53
CA CYS A 25 6.95 -5.39 3.73
C CYS A 25 7.59 -4.93 2.40
N ASN A 26 8.81 -5.36 2.06
CA ASN A 26 9.53 -4.90 0.86
C ASN A 26 8.72 -4.95 -0.45
N SER A 27 8.00 -6.03 -0.71
CA SER A 27 7.16 -6.19 -1.90
C SER A 27 6.03 -5.16 -1.97
N THR A 28 5.49 -4.75 -0.83
CA THR A 28 4.50 -3.67 -0.74
C THR A 28 5.12 -2.38 -1.22
N PHE A 29 6.25 -1.97 -0.66
CA PHE A 29 6.89 -0.70 -1.03
C PHE A 29 7.36 -0.67 -2.48
N TYR A 30 7.87 -1.79 -3.01
CA TYR A 30 8.22 -1.89 -4.42
C TYR A 30 6.99 -1.69 -5.32
N THR A 31 5.89 -2.38 -5.01
CA THR A 31 4.69 -2.29 -5.83
C THR A 31 4.05 -0.91 -5.72
N VAL A 32 4.04 -0.38 -4.51
CA VAL A 32 3.50 0.92 -4.15
C VAL A 32 4.32 2.06 -4.80
N HIS A 33 5.65 1.92 -4.92
CA HIS A 33 6.51 2.83 -5.71
C HIS A 33 6.04 2.97 -7.16
N HIS A 34 5.73 1.85 -7.82
CA HIS A 34 5.33 1.87 -9.24
C HIS A 34 3.95 2.47 -9.50
N VAL A 35 3.15 2.67 -8.46
CA VAL A 35 1.71 2.93 -8.60
C VAL A 35 1.22 4.11 -7.77
N PHE A 36 2.10 4.75 -6.99
CA PHE A 36 1.78 5.99 -6.29
C PHE A 36 1.17 7.02 -7.23
N SER A 37 1.70 7.18 -8.44
CA SER A 37 1.16 8.15 -9.40
C SER A 37 -0.27 7.83 -9.90
N LEU A 38 -0.74 6.60 -9.70
CA LEU A 38 -2.03 6.12 -10.20
C LEU A 38 -3.14 6.14 -9.15
N LEU A 39 -2.78 6.18 -7.86
CA LEU A 39 -3.72 6.09 -6.75
C LEU A 39 -3.91 7.45 -6.08
N LYS A 40 -5.13 7.72 -5.61
CA LYS A 40 -5.40 8.99 -4.94
C LYS A 40 -4.92 9.00 -3.48
N PHE A 41 -4.87 7.82 -2.87
CA PHE A 41 -4.44 7.65 -1.48
C PHE A 41 -3.95 6.22 -1.26
N THR A 42 -2.77 6.08 -0.66
CA THR A 42 -2.19 4.78 -0.29
C THR A 42 -1.88 4.75 1.21
N SER A 43 -2.41 3.76 1.93
CA SER A 43 -2.04 3.47 3.31
C SER A 43 -1.05 2.31 3.36
N VAL A 44 0.06 2.46 4.09
CA VAL A 44 0.98 1.36 4.35
C VAL A 44 1.05 1.10 5.86
N PRO A 45 0.46 -0.01 6.35
CA PRO A 45 0.57 -0.45 7.72
C PRO A 45 1.92 -1.14 7.93
N ALA A 46 2.61 -0.78 9.01
CA ALA A 46 3.79 -1.46 9.50
C ALA A 46 3.59 -1.98 10.92
N GLU A 47 4.44 -2.93 11.30
CA GLU A 47 4.73 -3.25 12.70
C GLU A 47 5.32 -2.01 13.41
N LYS A 48 6.03 -2.17 14.53
CA LYS A 48 6.69 -1.05 15.22
C LYS A 48 7.53 -0.16 14.28
N GLU A 49 8.09 -0.74 13.21
CA GLU A 49 8.93 -0.06 12.24
C GLU A 49 8.64 -0.56 10.81
N LEU A 50 8.81 0.33 9.81
CA LEU A 50 8.69 -0.01 8.40
C LEU A 50 9.89 -0.90 8.00
N ARG A 51 9.64 -2.14 7.59
CA ARG A 51 10.68 -3.06 7.10
C ARG A 51 10.73 -3.03 5.57
N ALA A 52 11.45 -2.07 5.03
CA ALA A 52 11.79 -2.04 3.62
C ALA A 52 13.15 -1.37 3.36
N ASP A 53 13.69 -1.55 2.15
CA ASP A 53 14.94 -0.93 1.75
C ASP A 53 14.85 0.60 1.86
N ASN A 54 15.92 1.22 2.37
CA ASN A 54 15.94 2.67 2.65
C ASN A 54 15.59 3.54 1.43
N VAL A 55 15.95 3.09 0.23
CA VAL A 55 15.63 3.77 -1.04
C VAL A 55 14.11 3.79 -1.25
N LEU A 56 13.45 2.64 -1.10
CA LEU A 56 12.00 2.52 -1.26
C LEU A 56 11.24 3.32 -0.20
N LEU A 57 11.73 3.32 1.05
CA LEU A 57 11.17 4.14 2.13
C LEU A 57 11.31 5.63 1.84
N HIS A 58 12.46 6.05 1.31
CA HIS A 58 12.71 7.44 0.97
C HIS A 58 11.79 7.92 -0.15
N GLU A 59 11.63 7.13 -1.21
CA GLU A 59 10.72 7.44 -2.31
C GLU A 59 9.27 7.49 -1.86
N ALA A 60 8.82 6.47 -1.12
CA ALA A 60 7.46 6.41 -0.58
C ALA A 60 7.11 7.62 0.30
N ARG A 61 8.08 8.12 1.09
CA ARG A 61 7.88 9.30 1.95
C ARG A 61 7.80 10.62 1.19
N ARG A 62 8.26 10.69 -0.06
CA ARG A 62 8.18 11.90 -0.89
C ARG A 62 6.83 12.07 -1.56
N GLU A 63 6.04 11.00 -1.62
CA GLU A 63 4.75 10.98 -2.28
C GLU A 63 3.65 11.56 -1.39
N LYS A 64 2.94 12.57 -1.89
CA LYS A 64 1.98 13.36 -1.11
C LYS A 64 0.66 12.63 -0.85
N ASN A 65 0.40 11.59 -1.60
CA ASN A 65 -0.80 10.76 -1.56
C ASN A 65 -0.59 9.48 -0.75
N VAL A 66 0.42 9.43 0.10
CA VAL A 66 0.80 8.24 0.88
C VAL A 66 0.75 8.56 2.35
N THR A 67 0.09 7.71 3.11
CA THR A 67 0.06 7.79 4.57
C THR A 67 0.61 6.50 5.16
N PHE A 68 1.58 6.65 6.04
CA PHE A 68 2.14 5.52 6.78
C PHE A 68 1.39 5.36 8.09
N HIS A 69 0.95 4.14 8.33
CA HIS A 69 0.34 3.76 9.59
C HIS A 69 1.24 2.74 10.28
N THR A 70 1.59 2.95 11.53
CA THR A 70 2.36 1.97 12.30
C THR A 70 1.48 1.39 13.41
N GLN A 71 1.80 0.18 13.87
CA GLN A 71 1.08 -0.50 14.96
C GLN A 71 -0.40 -0.79 14.64
N ILE A 72 -0.76 -0.92 13.37
CA ILE A 72 -2.11 -1.33 12.96
C ILE A 72 -2.16 -2.85 12.82
N ILE A 73 -3.15 -3.47 13.47
CA ILE A 73 -3.52 -4.87 13.30
C ILE A 73 -4.81 -4.91 12.48
N PHE A 74 -4.74 -5.51 11.29
CA PHE A 74 -5.92 -5.75 10.46
C PHE A 74 -6.75 -6.88 11.08
N HIS A 75 -8.01 -6.60 11.42
CA HIS A 75 -8.88 -7.57 12.09
C HIS A 75 -9.84 -8.26 11.12
N SER A 76 -10.49 -7.50 10.24
CA SER A 76 -11.46 -8.02 9.28
C SER A 76 -11.71 -7.03 8.16
N PHE A 77 -12.16 -7.55 7.01
CA PHE A 77 -12.66 -6.75 5.90
C PHE A 77 -14.18 -6.61 6.02
N LEU A 78 -14.70 -5.39 5.93
CA LEU A 78 -16.14 -5.12 5.92
C LEU A 78 -16.59 -4.77 4.49
N GLY A 79 -17.17 -5.76 3.80
CA GLY A 79 -17.69 -5.59 2.44
C GLY A 79 -17.66 -6.90 1.66
N THR A 80 -18.67 -7.10 0.82
CA THR A 80 -18.73 -8.10 -0.26
C THR A 80 -19.26 -7.42 -1.50
#